data_AF-A0A828P908-F1
#
_entry.id   AF-A0A828P908-F1
#
_cell.length_a   1.000
_cell.length_b   1.000
_cell.length_c   1.000
_cell.angle_alpha   90.00
_cell.angle_beta   90.00
_cell.angle_gamma   90.00
#
_symmetry.space_group_name_H-M   'P 1'
#
loop_
_entity.id
_entity.type
_entity.pdbx_description
1 polymer ?
#
loop_
_entity_poly.entity_id
_entity_poly.type
_entity_poly.pdbx_seq_one_letter_code
_entity_poly.pdbx_strand_id
1 'polypeptide(L)'
;KADAEEAAEARVFYEKAFSNVYQTDDLYARTDTTSLFAPAAIKLAKSTARWATILEKNAGAQMSQDQNAGGETRYIYNGISGSDVITVGKSLGGTGLNMTAMRNDMKVMTGDGDDIIITGQDYGRLASVGQWDYKYLTEMGNGNDTLIVGASNSNLNVIMFNDGSIAAVKKDGAQLGSVIPFDSAYDTADGGNISGTTIDMGSGNDTVLALGHENGGTAIINSTIKLGAGNDTIQINGDVKGGNSPSVITGDAGMDTLIISNGSVYSEHFSGFENIELGSKGEVKIVAADLVGKDSNSIQGGMLKITGNSDSKVDLDGSDWIKGEIKNEGDITYNVYTHASAPNISVLIEDKITQVI
;
A
#
# COMPACT_ATOMS: atom_id res chain seq x y z
N LYS A 1 -15.31 -0.32 17.12
CA LYS A 1 -15.56 1.15 17.09
C LYS A 1 -14.58 1.75 18.06
N ALA A 2 -13.61 2.50 17.55
CA ALA A 2 -12.75 3.33 18.39
C ALA A 2 -13.61 4.23 19.28
N ASP A 3 -13.15 4.48 20.50
CA ASP A 3 -13.78 5.52 21.31
C ASP A 3 -13.39 6.92 20.76
N ALA A 4 -14.09 7.95 21.21
CA ALA A 4 -13.88 9.31 20.68
C ALA A 4 -12.49 9.89 21.01
N GLU A 5 -11.78 9.31 22.00
CA GLU A 5 -10.45 9.72 22.41
C GLU A 5 -9.41 9.14 21.45
N GLU A 6 -9.50 7.84 21.16
CA GLU A 6 -8.66 7.14 20.17
C GLU A 6 -8.78 7.78 18.77
N ALA A 7 -9.99 8.12 18.32
CA ALA A 7 -10.19 8.82 17.05
C ALA A 7 -9.58 10.24 17.03
N ALA A 8 -9.56 10.93 18.17
CA ALA A 8 -8.95 12.25 18.29
C ALA A 8 -7.41 12.17 18.31
N GLU A 9 -6.85 11.15 18.95
CA GLU A 9 -5.40 10.89 18.95
C GLU A 9 -4.90 10.53 17.55
N ALA A 10 -5.60 9.61 16.86
CA ALA A 10 -5.31 9.28 15.47
C ALA A 10 -5.34 10.53 14.58
N ARG A 11 -6.36 11.39 14.76
CA ARG A 11 -6.44 12.67 14.04
C ARG A 11 -5.21 13.55 14.22
N VAL A 12 -4.75 13.73 15.45
CA VAL A 12 -3.55 14.55 15.73
C VAL A 12 -2.31 13.92 15.11
N PHE A 13 -2.20 12.59 15.15
CA PHE A 13 -1.08 11.86 14.54
C PHE A 13 -1.03 12.06 13.02
N TYR A 14 -2.16 11.90 12.34
CA TYR A 14 -2.24 12.14 10.89
C TYR A 14 -2.05 13.62 10.54
N GLU A 15 -2.69 14.56 11.25
CA GLU A 15 -2.50 15.99 10.98
C GLU A 15 -1.02 16.40 11.07
N LYS A 16 -0.27 15.85 12.05
CA LYS A 16 1.17 16.06 12.19
C LYS A 16 1.95 15.54 10.97
N ALA A 17 1.64 14.35 10.46
CA ALA A 17 2.34 13.78 9.31
C ALA A 17 2.00 14.51 8.00
N PHE A 18 0.72 14.79 7.78
CA PHE A 18 0.25 15.41 6.53
C PHE A 18 0.68 16.86 6.39
N SER A 19 0.77 17.60 7.50
CA SER A 19 1.18 19.00 7.50
C SER A 19 2.70 19.22 7.47
N ASN A 20 3.52 18.17 7.33
CA ASN A 20 4.97 18.30 7.39
C ASN A 20 5.66 17.35 6.41
N VAL A 21 6.42 17.90 5.46
CA VAL A 21 7.42 17.15 4.69
C VAL A 21 8.79 17.32 5.32
N TYR A 22 9.31 16.28 5.96
CA TYR A 22 10.62 16.32 6.61
C TYR A 22 11.79 16.22 5.63
N GLN A 23 11.59 15.49 4.52
CA GLN A 23 12.59 15.32 3.48
C GLN A 23 11.99 15.70 2.12
N THR A 24 12.35 16.87 1.58
CA THR A 24 11.71 17.43 0.38
C THR A 24 12.09 16.72 -0.93
N ASP A 25 13.31 16.22 -1.06
CA ASP A 25 13.80 15.42 -2.19
C ASP A 25 13.76 13.91 -1.89
N ASP A 26 14.15 13.06 -2.84
CA ASP A 26 14.20 11.60 -2.65
C ASP A 26 14.98 11.16 -1.41
N LEU A 27 14.44 10.19 -0.67
CA LEU A 27 15.10 9.59 0.48
C LEU A 27 15.61 8.20 0.13
N TYR A 28 16.91 7.95 0.27
CA TYR A 28 17.54 6.68 -0.10
C TYR A 28 18.89 6.49 0.57
N ALA A 29 19.42 5.26 0.57
CA ALA A 29 20.76 4.95 1.02
C ALA A 29 21.82 5.47 0.04
N ARG A 30 22.67 6.39 0.49
CA ARG A 30 23.68 7.06 -0.36
C ARG A 30 25.08 6.48 -0.14
N THR A 31 25.70 5.97 -1.21
CA THR A 31 27.13 5.61 -1.20
C THR A 31 28.02 6.65 -1.85
N ASP A 32 29.32 6.52 -1.59
CA ASP A 32 30.35 7.22 -2.34
C ASP A 32 30.68 6.47 -3.64
N THR A 33 30.34 7.06 -4.78
CA THR A 33 30.74 6.58 -6.11
C THR A 33 32.24 6.71 -6.37
N THR A 34 32.94 7.56 -5.61
CA THR A 34 34.32 7.96 -5.90
C THR A 34 35.37 7.12 -5.20
N SER A 35 34.99 6.24 -4.28
CA SER A 35 35.92 5.33 -3.60
C SER A 35 35.26 4.00 -3.26
N LEU A 36 35.37 3.03 -4.18
CA LEU A 36 34.95 1.64 -3.95
C LEU A 36 35.50 1.09 -2.62
N PHE A 37 36.72 1.51 -2.27
CA PHE A 37 37.50 1.08 -1.10
C PHE A 37 37.28 1.93 0.16
N ALA A 38 36.33 2.88 0.15
CA ALA A 38 36.02 3.65 1.36
C ALA A 38 35.60 2.69 2.51
N PRO A 39 36.10 2.91 3.73
CA PRO A 39 35.67 2.14 4.90
C PRO A 39 34.16 2.15 5.08
N ALA A 40 33.61 1.03 5.55
CA ALA A 40 32.16 0.85 5.71
C ALA A 40 31.52 1.95 6.60
N ALA A 41 32.23 2.40 7.64
CA ALA A 41 31.78 3.50 8.50
C ALA A 41 31.59 4.83 7.75
N ILE A 42 32.44 5.14 6.76
CA ILE A 42 32.31 6.35 5.95
C ILE A 42 31.09 6.26 5.05
N LYS A 43 30.82 5.07 4.48
CA LYS A 43 29.64 4.85 3.64
C LYS A 43 28.36 4.97 4.46
N LEU A 44 28.30 4.37 5.65
CA LEU A 44 27.19 4.50 6.59
C LEU A 44 26.97 5.96 7.02
N ALA A 45 28.02 6.73 7.30
CA ALA A 45 27.89 8.14 7.67
C ALA A 45 27.21 8.99 6.58
N LYS A 46 27.41 8.68 5.29
CA LYS A 46 26.73 9.39 4.20
C LYS A 46 25.23 9.07 4.13
N SER A 47 24.86 7.80 4.28
CA SER A 47 23.46 7.40 4.42
C SER A 47 22.84 8.06 5.66
N THR A 48 23.54 8.06 6.79
CA THR A 48 23.11 8.74 8.03
C THR A 48 22.86 10.23 7.81
N ALA A 49 23.76 10.92 7.12
CA ALA A 49 23.58 12.34 6.81
C ALA A 49 22.39 12.59 5.86
N ARG A 50 22.08 11.66 4.95
CA ARG A 50 20.90 11.75 4.07
C ARG A 50 19.58 11.57 4.84
N TRP A 51 19.61 10.79 5.91
CA TRP A 51 18.45 10.50 6.77
C TRP A 51 18.35 11.42 7.99
N ALA A 52 19.26 12.40 8.14
CA ALA A 52 19.42 13.19 9.36
C ALA A 52 18.12 13.85 9.85
N THR A 53 17.32 14.44 8.96
CA THR A 53 16.07 15.08 9.35
C THR A 53 15.03 14.07 9.85
N ILE A 54 14.93 12.90 9.22
CA ILE A 54 14.03 11.83 9.67
C ILE A 54 14.47 11.33 11.04
N LEU A 55 15.77 11.08 11.23
CA LEU A 55 16.35 10.66 12.51
C LEU A 55 16.11 11.68 13.64
N GLU A 56 16.16 12.99 13.33
CA GLU A 56 15.86 14.04 14.30
C GLU A 56 14.39 14.03 14.73
N LYS A 57 13.47 13.71 13.81
CA LYS A 57 12.03 13.66 14.07
C LYS A 57 11.59 12.40 14.81
N ASN A 58 12.32 11.31 14.62
CA ASN A 58 12.12 10.04 15.32
C ASN A 58 13.27 9.82 16.31
N ALA A 59 13.29 10.63 17.38
CA ALA A 59 14.40 10.66 18.33
C ALA A 59 14.64 9.29 18.98
N GLY A 60 15.79 8.68 18.68
CA GLY A 60 16.14 7.32 19.10
C GLY A 60 16.37 6.38 17.92
N ALA A 61 15.83 6.71 16.74
CA ALA A 61 16.09 6.01 15.51
C ALA A 61 17.56 6.15 15.08
N GLN A 62 18.06 5.19 14.32
CA GLN A 62 19.44 5.16 13.84
C GLN A 62 19.60 4.45 12.50
N MET A 63 20.65 4.83 11.77
CA MET A 63 21.08 4.11 10.59
C MET A 63 22.10 3.03 10.94
N SER A 64 21.93 1.84 10.36
CA SER A 64 22.90 0.75 10.42
C SER A 64 23.11 0.14 9.03
N GLN A 65 23.91 -0.92 8.96
CA GLN A 65 24.13 -1.65 7.71
C GLN A 65 24.41 -3.13 8.00
N ASP A 66 24.04 -3.99 7.06
CA ASP A 66 24.36 -5.42 7.06
C ASP A 66 24.69 -5.90 5.63
N GLN A 67 24.66 -7.23 5.43
CA GLN A 67 24.76 -7.85 4.11
C GLN A 67 23.44 -8.54 3.78
N ASN A 68 22.94 -8.30 2.56
CA ASN A 68 21.80 -9.04 2.04
C ASN A 68 22.18 -10.49 1.69
N ALA A 69 21.20 -11.30 1.26
CA ALA A 69 21.43 -12.69 0.89
C ALA A 69 22.42 -12.87 -0.28
N GLY A 70 22.60 -11.84 -1.12
CA GLY A 70 23.60 -11.79 -2.19
C GLY A 70 24.98 -11.32 -1.75
N GLY A 71 25.17 -10.99 -0.46
CA GLY A 71 26.43 -10.46 0.08
C GLY A 71 26.66 -8.98 -0.19
N GLU A 72 25.69 -8.28 -0.79
CA GLU A 72 25.76 -6.84 -1.05
C GLU A 72 25.45 -6.06 0.24
N THR A 73 26.05 -4.88 0.40
CA THR A 73 25.77 -4.02 1.55
C THR A 73 24.33 -3.48 1.46
N ARG A 74 23.58 -3.68 2.54
CA ARG A 74 22.25 -3.11 2.74
C ARG A 74 22.29 -2.13 3.90
N TYR A 75 21.65 -0.98 3.71
CA TYR A 75 21.53 0.06 4.73
C TYR A 75 20.16 -0.05 5.37
N ILE A 76 20.11 0.21 6.67
CA ILE A 76 18.91 -0.04 7.46
C ILE A 76 18.58 1.22 8.23
N TYR A 77 17.37 1.73 8.05
CA TYR A 77 16.74 2.62 9.02
C TYR A 77 16.15 1.74 10.13
N ASN A 78 16.54 2.00 11.37
CA ASN A 78 16.01 1.33 12.55
C ASN A 78 15.26 2.42 13.33
N GLY A 79 13.94 2.36 13.30
CA GLY A 79 13.05 3.26 14.03
C GLY A 79 13.02 2.98 15.52
N ILE A 80 11.98 3.46 16.18
CA ILE A 80 11.84 3.44 17.63
C ILE A 80 10.75 2.43 18.05
N SER A 81 10.59 2.21 19.36
CA SER A 81 9.55 1.34 19.90
C SER A 81 8.19 2.04 20.06
N GLY A 82 7.98 3.13 19.31
CA GLY A 82 6.74 3.89 19.28
C GLY A 82 6.57 4.47 17.89
N SER A 83 5.58 5.32 17.69
CA SER A 83 5.24 5.82 16.35
C SER A 83 6.34 6.65 15.68
N ASP A 84 6.91 6.10 14.62
CA ASP A 84 7.73 6.76 13.62
C ASP A 84 6.88 7.56 12.62
N VAL A 85 7.38 8.73 12.23
CA VAL A 85 6.80 9.54 11.16
C VAL A 85 7.87 9.77 10.10
N ILE A 86 7.68 9.19 8.91
CA ILE A 86 8.59 9.34 7.76
C ILE A 86 7.85 10.02 6.62
N THR A 87 8.18 11.29 6.34
CA THR A 87 7.53 12.07 5.29
C THR A 87 8.50 12.56 4.24
N VAL A 88 8.23 12.22 2.98
CA VAL A 88 9.12 12.47 1.83
C VAL A 88 8.35 13.17 0.72
N GLY A 89 8.82 14.33 0.26
CA GLY A 89 8.14 15.15 -0.74
C GLY A 89 8.18 14.54 -2.15
N LYS A 90 9.19 13.72 -2.44
CA LYS A 90 9.31 12.95 -3.69
C LYS A 90 9.23 11.46 -3.39
N SER A 91 10.29 10.70 -3.66
CA SER A 91 10.24 9.24 -3.59
C SER A 91 11.09 8.67 -2.45
N LEU A 92 10.58 7.67 -1.74
CA LEU A 92 11.40 6.82 -0.89
C LEU A 92 11.97 5.69 -1.73
N GLY A 93 13.29 5.63 -1.82
CA GLY A 93 14.04 4.74 -2.70
C GLY A 93 14.49 5.38 -4.02
N GLY A 94 13.81 6.45 -4.46
CA GLY A 94 14.28 7.37 -5.51
C GLY A 94 14.11 6.89 -6.95
N THR A 95 13.11 6.07 -7.27
CA THR A 95 12.72 5.47 -8.59
C THR A 95 13.33 6.10 -9.86
N GLY A 96 13.31 7.42 -10.07
CA GLY A 96 13.85 8.10 -11.27
C GLY A 96 15.39 8.22 -11.43
N LEU A 97 16.21 7.83 -10.46
CA LEU A 97 17.68 8.01 -10.49
C LEU A 97 18.46 6.85 -11.16
N ASN A 98 19.64 7.10 -11.74
CA ASN A 98 20.46 6.02 -12.34
C ASN A 98 21.09 5.10 -11.26
N MET A 99 20.85 3.79 -11.38
CA MET A 99 21.18 2.78 -10.37
C MET A 99 22.60 2.22 -10.40
N THR A 100 23.34 2.40 -11.49
CA THR A 100 24.68 1.77 -11.64
C THR A 100 25.78 2.43 -10.78
N ALA A 101 25.49 3.56 -10.15
CA ALA A 101 26.49 4.31 -9.39
C ALA A 101 26.00 4.73 -7.98
N MET A 102 24.72 5.08 -7.80
CA MET A 102 24.33 5.93 -6.65
C MET A 102 23.40 5.31 -5.60
N ARG A 103 22.95 4.05 -5.74
CA ARG A 103 21.97 3.43 -4.83
C ARG A 103 22.39 2.07 -4.29
N ASN A 104 21.97 1.77 -3.07
CA ASN A 104 22.18 0.49 -2.42
C ASN A 104 20.85 -0.08 -1.94
N ASP A 105 20.91 -1.36 -1.59
CA ASP A 105 19.84 -2.06 -0.89
C ASP A 105 19.49 -1.31 0.40
N MET A 106 18.20 -1.19 0.67
CA MET A 106 17.65 -0.43 1.78
C MET A 106 16.60 -1.26 2.49
N LYS A 107 16.67 -1.27 3.81
CA LYS A 107 15.61 -1.75 4.69
C LYS A 107 15.12 -0.59 5.56
N VAL A 108 13.81 -0.42 5.65
CA VAL A 108 13.17 0.50 6.60
C VAL A 108 12.43 -0.35 7.62
N MET A 109 12.86 -0.28 8.89
CA MET A 109 12.17 -0.92 10.01
C MET A 109 11.68 0.20 10.91
N THR A 110 10.38 0.39 11.06
CA THR A 110 9.84 1.47 11.93
C THR A 110 9.73 1.00 13.37
N GLY A 111 9.13 -0.17 13.65
CA GLY A 111 9.30 -0.81 14.95
C GLY A 111 8.00 -1.37 15.51
N ASP A 112 7.62 -0.97 16.72
CA ASP A 112 6.26 -1.18 17.22
C ASP A 112 5.65 0.21 17.43
N GLY A 113 4.33 0.32 17.42
CA GLY A 113 3.58 1.58 17.49
C GLY A 113 2.88 1.88 16.17
N ASP A 114 1.99 2.86 16.17
CA ASP A 114 1.26 3.25 14.96
C ASP A 114 2.19 4.10 14.08
N ASP A 115 2.86 3.51 13.11
CA ASP A 115 3.86 4.15 12.27
C ASP A 115 3.23 4.75 11.01
N ILE A 116 3.84 5.83 10.48
CA ILE A 116 3.38 6.42 9.23
C ILE A 116 4.50 6.74 8.26
N ILE A 117 4.32 6.31 7.02
CA ILE A 117 5.17 6.68 5.89
C ILE A 117 4.32 7.34 4.81
N ILE A 118 4.69 8.56 4.41
CA ILE A 118 4.04 9.29 3.32
C ILE A 118 5.07 9.70 2.29
N THR A 119 4.87 9.32 1.04
CA THR A 119 5.66 9.80 -0.11
C THR A 119 4.81 10.62 -1.06
N GLY A 120 5.36 11.73 -1.54
CA GLY A 120 4.71 12.56 -2.55
C GLY A 120 4.57 11.83 -3.88
N GLN A 121 5.60 11.07 -4.30
CA GLN A 121 5.62 10.37 -5.58
C GLN A 121 5.65 8.86 -5.37
N ASP A 122 6.85 8.27 -5.41
CA ASP A 122 6.99 6.82 -5.49
C ASP A 122 7.49 6.20 -4.19
N TYR A 123 7.29 4.89 -4.10
CA TYR A 123 7.87 4.05 -3.07
C TYR A 123 8.59 2.85 -3.67
N GLY A 124 9.82 2.63 -3.23
CA GLY A 124 10.64 1.52 -3.66
C GLY A 124 11.53 1.85 -4.86
N ARG A 125 11.62 0.89 -5.78
CA ARG A 125 12.59 0.86 -6.87
C ARG A 125 11.88 0.73 -8.21
N LEU A 126 12.27 1.57 -9.17
CA LEU A 126 11.75 1.53 -10.53
C LEU A 126 11.90 0.13 -11.12
N ALA A 127 10.75 -0.52 -11.30
CA ALA A 127 10.65 -1.78 -12.00
C ALA A 127 10.75 -1.52 -13.51
N SER A 128 11.94 -1.73 -14.08
CA SER A 128 12.09 -1.86 -15.54
C SER A 128 12.10 -3.34 -15.92
N VAL A 129 11.65 -3.66 -17.14
CA VAL A 129 11.71 -5.03 -17.67
C VAL A 129 13.14 -5.56 -17.53
N GLY A 130 13.33 -6.61 -16.73
CA GLY A 130 14.66 -7.19 -16.48
C GLY A 130 15.30 -6.82 -15.13
N GLN A 131 14.74 -5.88 -14.37
CA GLN A 131 15.23 -5.52 -13.04
C GLN A 131 14.27 -6.06 -11.97
N TRP A 132 14.71 -7.12 -11.28
CA TRP A 132 13.89 -7.98 -10.41
C TRP A 132 14.37 -7.99 -8.95
N ASP A 133 15.25 -7.06 -8.62
CA ASP A 133 15.95 -7.03 -7.36
C ASP A 133 15.07 -6.32 -6.32
N TYR A 134 14.31 -7.10 -5.53
CA TYR A 134 13.56 -6.70 -4.31
C TYR A 134 14.51 -6.21 -3.19
N LYS A 135 15.31 -5.19 -3.50
CA LYS A 135 16.34 -4.60 -2.64
C LYS A 135 15.81 -3.40 -1.83
N TYR A 136 14.50 -3.25 -1.78
CA TYR A 136 13.83 -2.29 -0.91
C TYR A 136 12.82 -3.06 -0.09
N LEU A 137 13.09 -3.12 1.21
CA LEU A 137 12.33 -3.86 2.19
C LEU A 137 11.78 -2.89 3.24
N THR A 138 10.53 -3.07 3.62
CA THR A 138 9.88 -2.30 4.67
C THR A 138 9.23 -3.25 5.64
N GLU A 139 9.45 -3.05 6.93
CA GLU A 139 8.81 -3.77 8.03
C GLU A 139 8.28 -2.70 8.98
N MET A 140 6.95 -2.56 9.10
CA MET A 140 6.37 -1.54 9.96
C MET A 140 6.15 -2.03 11.39
N GLY A 141 5.75 -3.30 11.55
CA GLY A 141 5.78 -4.06 12.78
C GLY A 141 4.41 -4.14 13.46
N ASN A 142 4.33 -4.05 14.78
CA ASN A 142 3.00 -4.11 15.43
C ASN A 142 2.46 -2.70 15.68
N GLY A 143 1.23 -2.43 15.29
CA GLY A 143 0.58 -1.14 15.40
C GLY A 143 -0.45 -0.97 14.30
N ASN A 144 -1.27 0.08 14.36
CA ASN A 144 -2.13 0.44 13.23
C ASN A 144 -1.31 1.31 12.27
N ASP A 145 -0.58 0.67 11.37
CA ASP A 145 0.40 1.33 10.52
C ASP A 145 -0.23 1.95 9.28
N THR A 146 0.38 3.02 8.78
CA THR A 146 -0.11 3.72 7.58
C THR A 146 0.98 3.96 6.55
N LEU A 147 0.74 3.52 5.31
CA LEU A 147 1.57 3.83 4.15
C LEU A 147 0.76 4.60 3.11
N ILE A 148 1.19 5.81 2.75
CA ILE A 148 0.58 6.62 1.70
C ILE A 148 1.61 6.91 0.63
N VAL A 149 1.29 6.56 -0.61
CA VAL A 149 2.19 6.74 -1.77
C VAL A 149 1.46 7.49 -2.86
N GLY A 150 2.10 8.54 -3.37
CA GLY A 150 1.53 9.41 -4.41
C GLY A 150 0.74 10.58 -3.85
N ALA A 151 1.11 11.12 -2.67
CA ALA A 151 0.43 12.27 -2.05
C ALA A 151 0.44 13.55 -2.91
N SER A 152 1.30 13.61 -3.93
CA SER A 152 1.33 14.68 -4.94
C SER A 152 0.16 14.62 -5.94
N ASN A 153 -0.62 13.52 -5.98
CA ASN A 153 -1.77 13.40 -6.86
C ASN A 153 -2.86 14.43 -6.53
N SER A 154 -2.95 15.48 -7.35
CA SER A 154 -3.83 16.61 -7.10
C SER A 154 -5.32 16.33 -7.38
N ASN A 155 -5.67 15.18 -7.94
CA ASN A 155 -7.05 14.78 -8.18
C ASN A 155 -7.74 14.15 -6.95
N LEU A 156 -6.96 13.80 -5.92
CA LEU A 156 -7.46 13.11 -4.72
C LEU A 156 -7.29 13.95 -3.46
N ASN A 157 -8.26 13.83 -2.56
CA ASN A 157 -8.11 14.19 -1.15
C ASN A 157 -7.95 12.90 -0.34
N VAL A 158 -7.22 12.97 0.77
CA VAL A 158 -7.40 12.00 1.85
C VAL A 158 -8.36 12.61 2.87
N ILE A 159 -9.35 11.82 3.23
CA ILE A 159 -10.34 12.16 4.24
C ILE A 159 -10.17 11.24 5.44
N MET A 160 -10.58 11.75 6.59
CA MET A 160 -10.71 11.00 7.83
C MET A 160 -12.16 10.89 8.24
N PHE A 161 -12.56 9.68 8.61
CA PHE A 161 -13.87 9.39 9.15
C PHE A 161 -13.91 9.59 10.67
N ASN A 162 -15.13 9.60 11.23
CA ASN A 162 -15.33 9.83 12.66
C ASN A 162 -14.73 8.74 13.56
N ASP A 163 -14.43 7.57 13.00
CA ASP A 163 -13.80 6.45 13.70
C ASP A 163 -12.26 6.46 13.60
N GLY A 164 -11.67 7.51 13.02
CA GLY A 164 -10.23 7.68 12.87
C GLY A 164 -9.65 7.04 11.61
N SER A 165 -10.41 6.20 10.90
CA SER A 165 -9.97 5.60 9.63
C SER A 165 -9.83 6.66 8.53
N ILE A 166 -8.94 6.38 7.57
CA ILE A 166 -8.69 7.27 6.43
C ILE A 166 -9.01 6.59 5.10
N ALA A 167 -9.39 7.39 4.11
CA ALA A 167 -9.57 6.94 2.73
C ALA A 167 -9.24 8.05 1.73
N ALA A 168 -8.92 7.66 0.50
CA ALA A 168 -8.78 8.59 -0.61
C ALA A 168 -10.10 8.78 -1.36
N VAL A 169 -10.40 10.01 -1.75
CA VAL A 169 -11.62 10.37 -2.50
C VAL A 169 -11.29 11.42 -3.55
N LYS A 170 -12.06 11.45 -4.64
CA LYS A 170 -11.90 12.52 -5.64
C LYS A 170 -12.23 13.88 -5.04
N LYS A 171 -11.44 14.91 -5.37
CA LYS A 171 -11.62 16.27 -4.83
C LYS A 171 -12.96 16.91 -5.21
N ASP A 172 -13.53 16.54 -6.35
CA ASP A 172 -14.78 17.06 -6.87
C ASP A 172 -16.03 16.26 -6.43
N GLY A 173 -15.85 15.18 -5.67
CA GLY A 173 -16.92 14.33 -5.16
C GLY A 173 -17.54 14.84 -3.86
N ALA A 174 -18.74 14.33 -3.54
CA ALA A 174 -19.28 14.44 -2.18
C ALA A 174 -18.40 13.62 -1.22
N GLN A 175 -18.02 14.19 -0.09
CA GLN A 175 -17.10 13.57 0.87
C GLN A 175 -17.83 13.36 2.20
N LEU A 176 -17.74 12.15 2.75
CA LEU A 176 -18.39 11.75 4.00
C LEU A 176 -17.52 12.00 5.25
N GLY A 177 -16.24 12.33 5.06
CA GLY A 177 -15.26 12.60 6.12
C GLY A 177 -14.66 14.00 6.04
N SER A 178 -13.81 14.34 7.01
CA SER A 178 -13.07 15.61 7.02
C SER A 178 -11.77 15.47 6.24
N VAL A 179 -11.51 16.40 5.31
CA VAL A 179 -10.26 16.45 4.55
C VAL A 179 -9.09 16.80 5.48
N ILE A 180 -8.01 16.03 5.38
CA ILE A 180 -6.72 16.38 5.99
C ILE A 180 -5.84 16.97 4.87
N PRO A 181 -5.52 18.27 4.89
CA PRO A 181 -4.73 18.87 3.83
C PRO A 181 -3.28 18.38 3.89
N PHE A 182 -2.76 17.93 2.74
CA PHE A 182 -1.32 17.74 2.58
C PHE A 182 -0.60 19.09 2.57
N ASP A 183 0.60 19.13 3.15
CA ASP A 183 1.53 20.24 2.95
C ASP A 183 1.85 20.43 1.46
N SER A 184 1.96 21.68 1.02
CA SER A 184 2.29 22.01 -0.38
C SER A 184 3.64 21.44 -0.85
N ALA A 185 4.53 21.07 0.06
CA ALA A 185 5.80 20.42 -0.27
C ALA A 185 5.64 18.98 -0.76
N TYR A 186 4.44 18.38 -0.65
CA TYR A 186 4.11 17.14 -1.36
C TYR A 186 3.75 17.37 -2.82
N ASP A 187 3.29 18.57 -3.20
CA ASP A 187 2.90 18.94 -4.56
C ASP A 187 4.13 19.12 -5.46
N THR A 188 4.78 18.00 -5.77
CA THR A 188 6.05 17.95 -6.51
C THR A 188 5.91 17.34 -7.90
N ALA A 189 4.82 16.62 -8.17
CA ALA A 189 4.51 15.97 -9.45
C ALA A 189 3.05 15.45 -9.46
N ASP A 190 2.72 14.60 -10.44
CA ASP A 190 1.36 14.12 -10.73
C ASP A 190 1.04 12.77 -10.04
N GLY A 191 1.52 12.54 -8.81
CA GLY A 191 1.42 11.26 -8.09
C GLY A 191 2.59 10.30 -8.36
N GLY A 192 2.40 9.00 -8.06
CA GLY A 192 3.46 7.99 -8.21
C GLY A 192 3.00 6.55 -7.98
N ASN A 193 3.95 5.62 -7.93
CA ASN A 193 3.69 4.18 -7.76
C ASN A 193 4.49 3.52 -6.65
N ILE A 194 3.98 2.37 -6.17
CA ILE A 194 4.73 1.39 -5.39
C ILE A 194 5.38 0.42 -6.38
N SER A 195 6.70 0.35 -6.40
CA SER A 195 7.43 -0.47 -7.37
C SER A 195 8.62 -1.24 -6.80
N GLY A 196 8.79 -2.48 -7.27
CA GLY A 196 10.02 -3.26 -7.07
C GLY A 196 10.45 -3.44 -5.62
N THR A 197 9.48 -3.60 -4.70
CA THR A 197 9.72 -3.56 -3.25
C THR A 197 8.91 -4.64 -2.52
N THR A 198 9.35 -4.95 -1.31
CA THR A 198 8.59 -5.75 -0.35
C THR A 198 8.24 -4.88 0.85
N ILE A 199 6.96 -4.86 1.21
CA ILE A 199 6.42 -4.16 2.37
C ILE A 199 5.68 -5.19 3.22
N ASP A 200 6.00 -5.19 4.51
CA ASP A 200 5.34 -5.96 5.56
C ASP A 200 4.81 -4.93 6.56
N MET A 201 3.48 -4.77 6.62
CA MET A 201 2.85 -3.80 7.52
C MET A 201 2.89 -4.36 8.94
N GLY A 202 2.32 -5.54 9.18
CA GLY A 202 2.68 -6.40 10.31
C GLY A 202 1.46 -6.88 11.08
N SER A 203 1.18 -6.35 12.26
CA SER A 203 -0.04 -6.71 12.99
C SER A 203 -0.70 -5.49 13.60
N GLY A 204 -2.02 -5.39 13.43
CA GLY A 204 -2.82 -4.22 13.74
C GLY A 204 -3.80 -3.99 12.59
N ASN A 205 -4.59 -2.92 12.64
CA ASN A 205 -5.47 -2.57 11.52
C ASN A 205 -4.73 -1.57 10.61
N ASP A 206 -4.01 -2.11 9.63
CA ASP A 206 -3.10 -1.36 8.79
C ASP A 206 -3.82 -0.71 7.61
N THR A 207 -3.30 0.44 7.15
CA THR A 207 -3.87 1.18 6.03
C THR A 207 -2.82 1.52 4.97
N VAL A 208 -3.05 1.07 3.75
CA VAL A 208 -2.22 1.42 2.57
C VAL A 208 -3.03 2.23 1.57
N LEU A 209 -2.62 3.46 1.29
CA LEU A 209 -3.20 4.30 0.23
C LEU A 209 -2.21 4.44 -0.93
N ALA A 210 -2.40 3.62 -1.98
CA ALA A 210 -1.68 3.73 -3.24
C ALA A 210 -2.43 4.68 -4.19
N LEU A 211 -2.15 5.98 -4.08
CA LEU A 211 -2.91 7.06 -4.73
C LEU A 211 -2.68 7.14 -6.25
N GLY A 212 -1.63 6.50 -6.77
CA GLY A 212 -1.36 6.41 -8.19
C GLY A 212 -1.10 7.77 -8.86
N HIS A 213 -1.06 7.76 -10.18
CA HIS A 213 -0.89 8.98 -10.98
C HIS A 213 -2.22 9.67 -11.30
N GLU A 214 -2.20 10.99 -11.42
CA GLU A 214 -3.38 11.82 -11.74
C GLU A 214 -4.08 11.38 -13.02
N ASN A 215 -3.29 11.03 -14.04
CA ASN A 215 -3.76 10.63 -15.37
C ASN A 215 -4.10 9.13 -15.45
N GLY A 216 -4.12 8.43 -14.31
CA GLY A 216 -4.28 6.99 -14.23
C GLY A 216 -3.02 6.23 -14.65
N GLY A 217 -3.17 4.93 -14.91
CA GLY A 217 -2.06 4.02 -15.17
C GLY A 217 -1.81 3.10 -13.98
N THR A 218 -0.58 2.60 -13.84
CA THR A 218 -0.23 1.60 -12.84
C THR A 218 0.10 2.25 -11.49
N ALA A 219 -0.57 1.84 -10.42
CA ALA A 219 -0.29 2.28 -9.06
C ALA A 219 0.67 1.33 -8.33
N ILE A 220 0.62 0.02 -8.63
CA ILE A 220 1.46 -1.00 -8.01
C ILE A 220 2.05 -1.92 -9.09
N ILE A 221 3.37 -2.10 -9.07
CA ILE A 221 4.08 -2.96 -10.03
C ILE A 221 5.22 -3.75 -9.40
N ASN A 222 5.28 -5.06 -9.70
CA ASN A 222 6.32 -5.98 -9.25
C ASN A 222 6.66 -5.81 -7.75
N SER A 223 5.63 -5.73 -6.90
CA SER A 223 5.79 -5.47 -5.48
C SER A 223 5.04 -6.50 -4.64
N THR A 224 5.59 -6.81 -3.47
CA THR A 224 4.92 -7.63 -2.46
C THR A 224 4.48 -6.72 -1.32
N ILE A 225 3.20 -6.73 -0.99
CA ILE A 225 2.64 -5.98 0.14
C ILE A 225 1.89 -6.97 1.00
N LYS A 226 2.30 -7.10 2.26
CA LYS A 226 1.61 -7.91 3.26
C LYS A 226 1.02 -6.98 4.29
N LEU A 227 -0.29 -7.09 4.50
CA LEU A 227 -0.99 -6.29 5.50
C LEU A 227 -0.82 -6.95 6.86
N GLY A 228 -1.21 -8.22 6.99
CA GLY A 228 -0.76 -9.06 8.09
C GLY A 228 -1.93 -9.47 8.98
N ALA A 229 -1.82 -9.33 10.30
CA ALA A 229 -2.92 -9.74 11.19
C ALA A 229 -3.70 -8.53 11.69
N GLY A 230 -5.00 -8.50 11.41
CA GLY A 230 -5.91 -7.43 11.81
C GLY A 230 -6.94 -7.18 10.71
N ASN A 231 -7.73 -6.11 10.83
CA ASN A 231 -8.70 -5.77 9.79
C ASN A 231 -8.11 -4.65 8.94
N ASP A 232 -7.41 -5.04 7.89
CA ASP A 232 -6.57 -4.15 7.12
C ASP A 232 -7.33 -3.54 5.94
N THR A 233 -6.84 -2.40 5.47
CA THR A 233 -7.38 -1.72 4.30
C THR A 233 -6.28 -1.33 3.34
N ILE A 234 -6.41 -1.73 2.08
CA ILE A 234 -5.60 -1.19 0.99
C ILE A 234 -6.49 -0.55 -0.06
N GLN A 235 -6.24 0.72 -0.35
CA GLN A 235 -6.92 1.47 -1.39
C GLN A 235 -5.98 1.82 -2.53
N ILE A 236 -6.38 1.47 -3.75
CA ILE A 236 -5.57 1.58 -4.95
C ILE A 236 -6.31 2.44 -5.98
N ASN A 237 -5.63 3.48 -6.46
CA ASN A 237 -6.09 4.34 -7.55
C ASN A 237 -5.18 4.16 -8.77
N GLY A 238 -5.38 3.08 -9.49
CA GLY A 238 -4.63 2.68 -10.68
C GLY A 238 -4.64 1.17 -10.87
N ASP A 239 -4.00 0.70 -11.94
CA ASP A 239 -3.82 -0.73 -12.20
C ASP A 239 -2.82 -1.35 -11.21
N VAL A 240 -3.05 -2.60 -10.86
CA VAL A 240 -2.03 -3.50 -10.29
C VAL A 240 -1.50 -4.38 -11.40
N LYS A 241 -0.18 -4.37 -11.61
CA LYS A 241 0.46 -5.16 -12.67
C LYS A 241 1.61 -5.99 -12.15
N GLY A 242 1.80 -7.16 -12.75
CA GLY A 242 3.00 -7.98 -12.60
C GLY A 242 3.74 -8.16 -13.92
N GLY A 243 5.05 -8.39 -13.83
CA GLY A 243 5.87 -8.93 -14.92
C GLY A 243 6.24 -10.38 -14.63
N ASN A 244 7.50 -10.76 -14.91
CA ASN A 244 8.04 -12.06 -14.47
C ASN A 244 8.12 -12.19 -12.94
N SER A 245 8.01 -11.07 -12.22
CA SER A 245 7.77 -11.03 -10.79
C SER A 245 6.37 -10.47 -10.59
N PRO A 246 5.41 -11.27 -10.06
CA PRO A 246 4.05 -10.81 -9.88
C PRO A 246 4.01 -9.71 -8.81
N SER A 247 3.04 -8.80 -8.92
CA SER A 247 2.60 -8.07 -7.74
C SER A 247 1.77 -9.01 -6.88
N VAL A 248 1.98 -8.98 -5.57
CA VAL A 248 1.29 -9.85 -4.60
C VAL A 248 0.87 -8.99 -3.42
N ILE A 249 -0.42 -8.98 -3.13
CA ILE A 249 -1.02 -8.21 -2.03
C ILE A 249 -1.75 -9.22 -1.13
N THR A 250 -1.35 -9.34 0.13
CA THR A 250 -1.96 -10.28 1.07
C THR A 250 -2.65 -9.53 2.20
N GLY A 251 -3.94 -9.81 2.41
CA GLY A 251 -4.66 -9.40 3.63
C GLY A 251 -4.22 -10.20 4.85
N ASP A 252 -3.87 -11.48 4.66
CA ASP A 252 -3.55 -12.41 5.75
C ASP A 252 -4.73 -12.57 6.73
N ALA A 253 -4.55 -12.32 8.03
CA ALA A 253 -5.49 -12.76 9.05
C ALA A 253 -6.35 -11.62 9.62
N GLY A 254 -7.50 -11.37 9.02
CA GLY A 254 -8.64 -10.75 9.69
C GLY A 254 -9.79 -10.53 8.72
N MET A 255 -10.46 -9.38 8.81
CA MET A 255 -11.51 -8.98 7.87
C MET A 255 -10.97 -7.86 6.98
N ASP A 256 -10.30 -8.23 5.91
CA ASP A 256 -9.48 -7.32 5.12
C ASP A 256 -10.26 -6.74 3.94
N THR A 257 -9.96 -5.49 3.59
CA THR A 257 -10.66 -4.74 2.55
C THR A 257 -9.70 -4.23 1.47
N LEU A 258 -9.96 -4.63 0.22
CA LEU A 258 -9.28 -4.14 -0.98
C LEU A 258 -10.19 -3.17 -1.74
N ILE A 259 -9.79 -1.90 -1.82
CA ILE A 259 -10.56 -0.85 -2.50
C ILE A 259 -9.88 -0.50 -3.82
N ILE A 260 -10.56 -0.68 -4.95
CA ILE A 260 -10.08 -0.23 -6.28
C ILE A 260 -10.87 0.99 -6.70
N SER A 261 -10.29 2.17 -6.46
CA SER A 261 -10.96 3.46 -6.73
C SER A 261 -11.09 3.75 -8.22
N ASN A 262 -10.08 3.33 -9.00
CA ASN A 262 -9.98 3.45 -10.44
C ASN A 262 -8.92 2.44 -10.91
N GLY A 263 -9.07 1.90 -12.11
CA GLY A 263 -8.14 0.90 -12.66
C GLY A 263 -8.58 -0.53 -12.39
N SER A 264 -7.66 -1.48 -12.58
CA SER A 264 -7.96 -2.90 -12.56
C SER A 264 -7.03 -3.71 -11.66
N VAL A 265 -7.59 -4.75 -11.03
CA VAL A 265 -6.85 -5.78 -10.30
C VAL A 265 -7.33 -7.18 -10.69
N TYR A 266 -6.40 -8.14 -10.68
CA TYR A 266 -6.65 -9.54 -11.03
C TYR A 266 -6.43 -10.39 -9.78
N SER A 267 -7.20 -11.47 -9.62
CA SER A 267 -7.09 -12.38 -8.46
C SER A 267 -5.71 -13.01 -8.29
N GLU A 268 -4.90 -13.10 -9.35
CA GLU A 268 -3.51 -13.53 -9.23
C GLU A 268 -2.61 -12.56 -8.44
N HIS A 269 -3.07 -11.32 -8.22
CA HIS A 269 -2.34 -10.27 -7.51
C HIS A 269 -2.78 -10.09 -6.07
N PHE A 270 -3.85 -10.75 -5.61
CA PHE A 270 -4.32 -10.60 -4.24
C PHE A 270 -4.84 -11.89 -3.62
N SER A 271 -4.77 -11.99 -2.29
CA SER A 271 -5.36 -13.09 -1.52
C SER A 271 -5.65 -12.66 -0.08
N GLY A 272 -6.50 -13.41 0.63
CA GLY A 272 -6.83 -13.12 2.03
C GLY A 272 -7.69 -11.87 2.24
N PHE A 273 -8.53 -11.50 1.26
CA PHE A 273 -9.48 -10.38 1.40
C PHE A 273 -10.91 -10.90 1.46
N GLU A 274 -11.70 -10.39 2.41
CA GLU A 274 -13.12 -10.70 2.54
C GLU A 274 -13.98 -9.68 1.80
N ASN A 275 -13.50 -8.45 1.65
CA ASN A 275 -14.22 -7.37 0.99
C ASN A 275 -13.40 -6.76 -0.14
N ILE A 276 -14.06 -6.54 -1.28
CA ILE A 276 -13.57 -5.71 -2.38
C ILE A 276 -14.56 -4.60 -2.63
N GLU A 277 -14.10 -3.35 -2.61
CA GLU A 277 -14.92 -2.19 -2.91
C GLU A 277 -14.46 -1.54 -4.22
N LEU A 278 -15.38 -1.37 -5.16
CA LEU A 278 -15.07 -0.81 -6.47
C LEU A 278 -15.60 0.63 -6.59
N GLY A 279 -14.67 1.54 -6.83
CA GLY A 279 -14.98 2.92 -7.22
C GLY A 279 -15.56 3.02 -8.64
N SER A 280 -15.82 4.25 -9.08
CA SER A 280 -16.24 4.54 -10.45
C SER A 280 -15.10 4.17 -11.41
N LYS A 281 -15.36 3.21 -12.31
CA LYS A 281 -14.38 2.53 -13.19
C LYS A 281 -13.37 1.61 -12.49
N GLY A 282 -13.63 1.23 -11.23
CA GLY A 282 -12.90 0.13 -10.61
C GLY A 282 -13.29 -1.20 -11.25
N GLU A 283 -12.29 -2.02 -11.57
CA GLU A 283 -12.47 -3.35 -12.13
C GLU A 283 -11.74 -4.40 -11.29
N VAL A 284 -12.42 -5.51 -11.03
CA VAL A 284 -11.79 -6.72 -10.51
C VAL A 284 -12.05 -7.89 -11.44
N LYS A 285 -11.00 -8.63 -11.76
CA LYS A 285 -11.09 -9.92 -12.45
C LYS A 285 -10.83 -11.06 -11.48
N ILE A 286 -11.73 -12.03 -11.46
CA ILE A 286 -11.71 -13.17 -10.53
C ILE A 286 -11.56 -14.47 -11.31
N VAL A 287 -10.45 -15.15 -11.09
CA VAL A 287 -10.25 -16.55 -11.47
C VAL A 287 -10.47 -17.41 -10.22
N ALA A 288 -11.41 -18.35 -10.28
CA ALA A 288 -11.81 -19.14 -9.11
C ALA A 288 -10.64 -19.86 -8.43
N ALA A 289 -9.67 -20.37 -9.20
CA ALA A 289 -8.54 -21.11 -8.66
C ALA A 289 -7.63 -20.25 -7.76
N ASP A 290 -7.55 -18.94 -8.01
CA ASP A 290 -6.71 -18.01 -7.25
C ASP A 290 -7.33 -17.71 -5.87
N LEU A 291 -8.65 -17.85 -5.73
CA LEU A 291 -9.35 -17.61 -4.46
C LEU A 291 -9.05 -18.67 -3.42
N VAL A 292 -8.59 -19.87 -3.83
CA VAL A 292 -8.21 -20.95 -2.91
C VAL A 292 -6.86 -20.60 -2.29
N GLY A 293 -6.90 -19.69 -1.32
CA GLY A 293 -5.75 -19.29 -0.54
C GLY A 293 -5.09 -20.47 0.18
N LYS A 294 -3.81 -20.32 0.48
CA LYS A 294 -3.06 -21.24 1.35
C LYS A 294 -2.84 -20.57 2.70
N ASP A 295 -2.93 -21.37 3.76
CA ASP A 295 -2.56 -20.97 5.12
C ASP A 295 -3.33 -19.72 5.61
N SER A 296 -2.66 -18.67 6.09
CA SER A 296 -3.27 -17.44 6.61
C SER A 296 -4.02 -16.62 5.56
N ASN A 297 -3.78 -16.85 4.26
CA ASN A 297 -4.33 -16.07 3.16
C ASN A 297 -5.66 -16.61 2.62
N SER A 298 -6.37 -17.42 3.40
CA SER A 298 -7.69 -17.92 3.05
C SER A 298 -8.76 -16.90 3.37
N ILE A 299 -9.74 -16.76 2.48
CA ILE A 299 -10.91 -15.90 2.72
C ILE A 299 -11.68 -16.39 3.95
N GLN A 300 -11.69 -15.60 5.01
CA GLN A 300 -12.31 -15.94 6.28
C GLN A 300 -13.82 -16.10 6.12
N GLY A 301 -14.35 -17.20 6.66
CA GLY A 301 -15.77 -17.54 6.51
C GLY A 301 -16.19 -17.95 5.10
N GLY A 302 -15.25 -18.06 4.14
CA GLY A 302 -15.51 -18.55 2.78
C GLY A 302 -16.40 -17.64 1.93
N MET A 303 -16.48 -16.34 2.26
CA MET A 303 -17.28 -15.38 1.51
C MET A 303 -16.44 -14.18 1.09
N LEU A 304 -16.33 -13.97 -0.22
CA LEU A 304 -15.79 -12.76 -0.81
C LEU A 304 -16.95 -11.84 -1.17
N LYS A 305 -17.02 -10.64 -0.60
CA LYS A 305 -18.04 -9.64 -0.92
C LYS A 305 -17.45 -8.58 -1.84
N ILE A 306 -18.16 -8.27 -2.92
CA ILE A 306 -17.78 -7.25 -3.89
C ILE A 306 -18.89 -6.21 -3.95
N THR A 307 -18.60 -4.98 -3.55
CA THR A 307 -19.50 -3.83 -3.60
C THR A 307 -19.00 -2.79 -4.58
N GLY A 308 -19.88 -1.89 -5.03
CA GLY A 308 -19.44 -0.82 -5.93
C GLY A 308 -20.53 0.04 -6.54
N ASN A 309 -20.22 0.59 -7.70
CA ASN A 309 -21.11 1.46 -8.46
C ASN A 309 -21.63 0.76 -9.71
N SER A 310 -22.66 1.34 -10.33
CA SER A 310 -23.26 0.78 -11.54
C SER A 310 -22.30 0.74 -12.73
N ASP A 311 -21.26 1.58 -12.69
CA ASP A 311 -20.18 1.67 -13.67
C ASP A 311 -18.89 0.94 -13.23
N SER A 312 -18.91 0.27 -12.08
CA SER A 312 -17.86 -0.70 -11.69
C SER A 312 -18.03 -1.99 -12.51
N LYS A 313 -16.95 -2.77 -12.61
CA LYS A 313 -16.93 -4.01 -13.40
C LYS A 313 -16.37 -5.18 -12.59
N VAL A 314 -17.04 -6.31 -12.70
CA VAL A 314 -16.56 -7.60 -12.20
C VAL A 314 -16.48 -8.56 -13.38
N ASP A 315 -15.29 -9.09 -13.66
CA ASP A 315 -15.07 -10.14 -14.65
C ASP A 315 -14.90 -11.47 -13.89
N LEU A 316 -15.90 -12.36 -14.01
CA LEU A 316 -15.80 -13.71 -13.46
C LEU A 316 -15.22 -14.61 -14.55
N ASP A 317 -13.91 -14.89 -14.48
CA ASP A 317 -13.20 -15.54 -15.57
C ASP A 317 -13.68 -16.98 -15.78
N GLY A 318 -14.13 -17.28 -17.00
CA GLY A 318 -14.62 -18.58 -17.43
C GLY A 318 -16.14 -18.75 -17.38
N SER A 319 -16.66 -19.67 -18.18
CA SER A 319 -18.12 -19.91 -18.31
C SER A 319 -18.73 -20.73 -17.17
N ASP A 320 -17.92 -21.18 -16.21
CA ASP A 320 -18.28 -22.27 -15.28
C ASP A 320 -18.77 -21.76 -13.92
N TRP A 321 -18.88 -20.43 -13.76
CA TRP A 321 -19.48 -19.81 -12.59
C TRP A 321 -20.98 -20.07 -12.52
N ILE A 322 -21.45 -20.57 -11.37
CA ILE A 322 -22.85 -20.87 -11.13
C ILE A 322 -23.44 -19.75 -10.28
N LYS A 323 -24.37 -19.00 -10.88
CA LYS A 323 -25.19 -18.02 -10.17
C LYS A 323 -26.23 -18.74 -9.29
N GLY A 324 -26.14 -18.51 -7.98
CA GLY A 324 -27.03 -19.05 -6.96
C GLY A 324 -28.16 -18.09 -6.58
N GLU A 325 -28.63 -18.22 -5.34
CA GLU A 325 -29.70 -17.38 -4.78
C GLU A 325 -29.22 -15.95 -4.46
N ILE A 326 -30.16 -15.04 -4.31
CA ILE A 326 -29.90 -13.68 -3.84
C ILE A 326 -29.76 -13.69 -2.33
N LYS A 327 -28.79 -12.94 -1.80
CA LYS A 327 -28.60 -12.74 -0.36
C LYS A 327 -28.77 -11.26 -0.01
N ASN A 328 -29.50 -10.98 1.06
CA ASN A 328 -29.67 -9.62 1.59
C ASN A 328 -28.89 -9.48 2.90
N GLU A 329 -28.10 -8.41 3.02
CA GLU A 329 -27.43 -8.05 4.26
C GLU A 329 -27.63 -6.55 4.52
N GLY A 330 -28.49 -6.22 5.49
CA GLY A 330 -28.91 -4.83 5.72
C GLY A 330 -29.63 -4.27 4.49
N ASP A 331 -29.13 -3.15 3.97
CA ASP A 331 -29.66 -2.48 2.78
C ASP A 331 -28.99 -2.95 1.47
N ILE A 332 -28.04 -3.88 1.54
CA ILE A 332 -27.30 -4.38 0.37
C ILE A 332 -27.87 -5.72 -0.10
N THR A 333 -28.10 -5.82 -1.41
CA THR A 333 -28.55 -7.04 -2.09
C THR A 333 -27.41 -7.62 -2.91
N TYR A 334 -27.12 -8.91 -2.75
CA TYR A 334 -26.04 -9.60 -3.44
C TYR A 334 -26.55 -10.72 -4.34
N ASN A 335 -25.97 -10.81 -5.54
CA ASN A 335 -26.00 -12.02 -6.35
C ASN A 335 -24.87 -12.95 -5.89
N VAL A 336 -25.19 -14.20 -5.54
CA VAL A 336 -24.21 -15.19 -5.10
C VAL A 336 -23.69 -16.00 -6.28
N TYR A 337 -22.38 -16.21 -6.36
CA TYR A 337 -21.71 -17.03 -7.37
C TYR A 337 -20.82 -18.07 -6.69
N THR A 338 -20.79 -19.28 -7.28
CA THR A 338 -19.96 -20.39 -6.80
C THR A 338 -19.24 -21.05 -7.97
N HIS A 339 -18.12 -21.73 -7.68
CA HIS A 339 -17.31 -22.38 -8.71
C HIS A 339 -16.68 -23.68 -8.17
N ALA A 340 -16.62 -24.73 -8.99
CA ALA A 340 -16.14 -26.06 -8.58
C ALA A 340 -14.66 -26.06 -8.17
N SER A 341 -13.83 -25.21 -8.78
CA SER A 341 -12.42 -25.02 -8.40
C SER A 341 -12.22 -24.31 -7.06
N ALA A 342 -13.26 -23.68 -6.50
CA ALA A 342 -13.24 -23.02 -5.19
C ALA A 342 -14.47 -23.42 -4.37
N PRO A 343 -14.62 -24.72 -4.03
CA PRO A 343 -15.89 -25.29 -3.55
C PRO A 343 -16.34 -24.76 -2.18
N ASN A 344 -15.43 -24.15 -1.42
CA ASN A 344 -15.71 -23.58 -0.09
C ASN A 344 -15.83 -22.04 -0.12
N ILE A 345 -15.83 -21.43 -1.31
CA ILE A 345 -15.85 -19.98 -1.46
C ILE A 345 -17.09 -19.58 -2.25
N SER A 346 -17.83 -18.62 -1.70
CA SER A 346 -18.92 -17.93 -2.39
C SER A 346 -18.50 -16.50 -2.69
N VAL A 347 -18.69 -16.06 -3.93
CA VAL A 347 -18.48 -14.66 -4.33
C VAL A 347 -19.83 -13.96 -4.36
N LEU A 348 -19.99 -12.92 -3.55
CA LEU A 348 -21.20 -12.14 -3.39
C LEU A 348 -20.99 -10.80 -4.07
N ILE A 349 -21.68 -10.56 -5.19
CA ILE A 349 -21.56 -9.31 -5.95
C ILE A 349 -22.81 -8.47 -5.74
N GLU A 350 -22.65 -7.24 -5.26
CA GLU A 350 -23.74 -6.28 -5.08
C GLU A 350 -24.52 -6.11 -6.39
N ASP A 351 -25.86 -6.18 -6.30
CA ASP A 351 -26.76 -6.15 -7.45
C ASP A 351 -26.73 -4.84 -8.26
N LYS A 352 -26.29 -3.75 -7.61
CA LYS A 352 -26.03 -2.45 -8.23
C LYS A 352 -24.94 -2.51 -9.30
N ILE A 353 -23.99 -3.45 -9.22
CA ILE A 353 -22.97 -3.66 -10.25
C ILE A 353 -23.62 -4.39 -11.42
N THR A 354 -23.81 -3.67 -12.52
CA THR A 354 -24.51 -4.20 -13.70
C THR A 354 -23.59 -4.85 -14.74
N GLN A 355 -22.29 -4.58 -14.66
CA GLN A 355 -21.28 -5.13 -15.55
C GLN A 355 -20.58 -6.33 -14.90
N VAL A 356 -21.33 -7.41 -14.74
CA VAL A 356 -20.79 -8.73 -14.38
C VAL A 356 -20.69 -9.54 -15.67
N ILE A 357 -19.47 -9.86 -16.09
CA ILE A 357 -19.19 -10.56 -17.36
C ILE A 357 -18.82 -12.02 -17.08
#